data_AF-A0A395YEZ9-F1
#
_entry.id   AF-A0A395YEZ9-F1
#
_cell.length_a   1.000
_cell.length_b   1.000
_cell.length_c   1.000
_cell.angle_alpha   90.00
_cell.angle_beta   90.00
_cell.angle_gamma   90.00
#
_symmetry.space_group_name_H-M   'P 1'
#
loop_
_entity.id
_entity.type
_entity.pdbx_description
1 polymer ?
#
loop_
_entity_poly.entity_id
_entity_poly.type
_entity_poly.pdbx_seq_one_letter_code
_entity_poly.pdbx_strand_id
1 'polypeptide(L)'
;MATFTNAGGGGGLDTDELTATAGDILKGKTAGVKGSDEPVAGTLELTGDAADSTVLSGKTYYNTDAKTKRTGTMANQGAKTAALNCGGSYTIPAGYHNGAGKVTANSLASQTGGATAEDKYVYTGKTYWKDGVKRTGSMTVSSVVSFSVAAYSATQFTCTWKWPSKGPYSGVIIRGKLGGYPTNAWDGQLAYQGTGSNAALGATSSVVISGAQEGSGGTTYYFRIWVYCTCSAGDVYSGYLQTTAATRGRGQQIFTSSGTFTVPANTSFIDVFCVGGGGGGSSSTQKGESKYEIYGGGGGGGGYTTTRRSIAVSYGQQFQITIGAGGSGASRGEKGKAGGGSSFSDLCSANGGLGAHERYPSGYYHAKYGGKGGSGGAGGYTNDGSSDGNSAYIYNNNPSSDYSATGQGSNTRAFSESSGTLYSGGGGTGAAWNQVKGEGRNSGYGGDGGGATTPGNIVDSPGVNAANNTGGGGSGGSIYVDRHGRVYGSSSSGGSGGSGIVIVRWGY
;
A
#
# COMPACT_ATOMS: atom_id res chain seq x y z
N MET A 1 -50.00 132.64 -75.37
CA MET A 1 -48.64 132.35 -74.88
C MET A 1 -48.43 133.07 -73.56
N ALA A 2 -48.17 132.32 -72.49
CA ALA A 2 -47.40 132.76 -71.34
C ALA A 2 -46.85 131.49 -70.68
N THR A 3 -45.54 131.33 -70.75
CA THR A 3 -44.75 130.32 -70.05
C THR A 3 -44.57 130.73 -68.59
N PHE A 4 -44.67 129.77 -67.68
CA PHE A 4 -44.09 129.88 -66.34
C PHE A 4 -43.22 128.65 -66.06
N THR A 5 -41.96 128.94 -65.71
CA THR A 5 -40.90 128.01 -65.34
C THR A 5 -41.05 127.57 -63.87
N ASN A 6 -40.83 126.27 -63.63
CA ASN A 6 -40.85 125.66 -62.30
C ASN A 6 -39.50 125.91 -61.59
N ALA A 7 -39.54 126.46 -60.38
CA ALA A 7 -38.38 126.59 -59.49
C ALA A 7 -38.35 125.39 -58.52
N GLY A 8 -37.31 124.56 -58.62
CA GLY A 8 -37.03 123.49 -57.67
C GLY A 8 -35.52 123.44 -57.41
N GLY A 9 -35.07 124.10 -56.35
CA GLY A 9 -33.67 124.06 -55.88
C GLY A 9 -33.56 123.17 -54.65
N GLY A 10 -32.93 122.00 -54.80
CA GLY A 10 -32.37 121.23 -53.69
C GLY A 10 -30.85 121.39 -53.71
N GLY A 11 -30.24 121.79 -52.59
CA GLY A 11 -28.79 121.88 -52.47
C GLY A 11 -28.15 120.50 -52.52
N GLY A 12 -27.30 120.25 -53.51
CA GLY A 12 -26.48 119.03 -53.63
C GLY A 12 -25.30 119.06 -52.67
N LEU A 13 -24.86 117.88 -52.23
CA LEU A 13 -23.64 117.69 -51.43
C LEU A 13 -22.40 117.89 -52.33
N ASP A 14 -21.34 118.56 -51.84
CA ASP A 14 -20.05 118.69 -52.54
C ASP A 14 -19.28 117.36 -52.49
N THR A 15 -18.91 116.83 -53.66
CA THR A 15 -18.28 115.52 -53.82
C THR A 15 -16.82 115.51 -53.33
N ASP A 16 -16.16 116.65 -53.24
CA ASP A 16 -14.79 116.76 -52.71
C ASP A 16 -14.73 116.72 -51.17
N GLU A 17 -15.86 117.02 -50.51
CA GLU A 17 -16.03 116.90 -49.06
C GLU A 17 -16.39 115.47 -48.60
N LEU A 18 -16.80 114.59 -49.52
CA LEU A 18 -17.07 113.18 -49.22
C LEU A 18 -15.77 112.42 -48.89
N THR A 19 -15.88 111.36 -48.09
CA THR A 19 -14.72 110.55 -47.66
C THR A 19 -14.80 109.09 -48.06
N ALA A 20 -15.97 108.60 -48.46
CA ALA A 20 -16.14 107.22 -48.93
C ALA A 20 -15.51 107.02 -50.30
N THR A 21 -14.92 105.85 -50.52
CA THR A 21 -14.46 105.33 -51.81
C THR A 21 -15.34 104.16 -52.26
N ALA A 22 -15.17 103.70 -53.50
CA ALA A 22 -15.82 102.47 -53.96
C ALA A 22 -15.51 101.25 -53.07
N GLY A 23 -14.35 101.23 -52.40
CA GLY A 23 -13.94 100.17 -51.47
C GLY A 23 -14.62 100.23 -50.09
N ASP A 24 -15.33 101.32 -49.78
CA ASP A 24 -16.08 101.49 -48.53
C ASP A 24 -17.57 101.14 -48.70
N ILE A 25 -18.02 101.02 -49.95
CA ILE A 25 -19.42 100.72 -50.31
C ILE A 25 -19.54 99.23 -50.62
N LEU A 26 -20.55 98.58 -50.04
CA LEU A 26 -20.84 97.17 -50.27
C LEU A 26 -21.11 96.88 -51.74
N LYS A 27 -20.55 95.77 -52.23
CA LYS A 27 -20.75 95.27 -53.59
C LYS A 27 -22.25 95.14 -53.90
N GLY A 28 -22.66 95.68 -55.05
CA GLY A 28 -24.07 95.73 -55.49
C GLY A 28 -24.89 96.90 -54.93
N LYS A 29 -24.27 97.84 -54.20
CA LYS A 29 -24.85 99.14 -53.82
C LYS A 29 -24.14 100.28 -54.56
N THR A 30 -24.78 101.44 -54.67
CA THR A 30 -24.19 102.67 -55.20
C THR A 30 -24.33 103.80 -54.17
N ALA A 31 -23.35 104.69 -54.11
CA ALA A 31 -23.42 105.91 -53.29
C ALA A 31 -22.54 107.01 -53.88
N GLY A 32 -22.73 108.26 -53.46
CA GLY A 32 -21.78 109.33 -53.73
C GLY A 32 -20.46 109.05 -53.02
N VAL A 33 -19.34 109.27 -53.71
CA VAL A 33 -17.98 109.03 -53.21
C VAL A 33 -17.11 110.26 -53.48
N LYS A 34 -15.96 110.32 -52.81
CA LYS A 34 -15.02 111.43 -52.96
C LYS A 34 -14.60 111.62 -54.42
N GLY A 35 -14.71 112.85 -54.92
CA GLY A 35 -14.21 113.25 -56.25
C GLY A 35 -14.94 112.60 -57.42
N SER A 36 -16.18 112.12 -57.22
CA SER A 36 -17.02 111.60 -58.29
C SER A 36 -18.41 112.22 -58.24
N ASP A 37 -18.77 112.93 -59.32
CA ASP A 37 -20.06 113.60 -59.48
C ASP A 37 -21.23 112.63 -59.76
N GLU A 38 -20.92 111.35 -60.02
CA GLU A 38 -21.91 110.29 -60.27
C GLU A 38 -21.88 109.24 -59.15
N PRO A 39 -23.02 108.59 -58.81
CA PRO A 39 -23.03 107.49 -57.84
C PRO A 39 -22.11 106.33 -58.29
N VAL A 40 -21.15 105.97 -57.45
CA VAL A 40 -20.19 104.91 -57.73
C VAL A 40 -20.65 103.58 -57.14
N ALA A 41 -20.53 102.50 -57.91
CA ALA A 41 -20.81 101.15 -57.45
C ALA A 41 -19.77 100.67 -56.44
N GLY A 42 -20.25 100.11 -55.34
CA GLY A 42 -19.41 99.55 -54.31
C GLY A 42 -18.67 98.30 -54.77
N THR A 43 -17.47 98.12 -54.21
CA THR A 43 -16.57 96.99 -54.47
C THR A 43 -16.23 96.20 -53.21
N LEU A 44 -16.67 96.66 -52.02
CA LEU A 44 -16.45 95.94 -50.76
C LEU A 44 -17.27 94.66 -50.73
N GLU A 45 -16.59 93.52 -50.81
CA GLU A 45 -17.19 92.20 -50.74
C GLU A 45 -16.82 91.53 -49.42
N LEU A 46 -17.83 91.16 -48.63
CA LEU A 46 -17.62 90.36 -47.43
C LEU A 46 -17.60 88.88 -47.80
N THR A 47 -16.50 88.20 -47.50
CA THR A 47 -16.22 86.81 -47.93
C THR A 47 -15.99 85.86 -46.76
N GLY A 48 -16.57 86.15 -45.58
CA GLY A 48 -16.46 85.27 -44.43
C GLY A 48 -16.98 83.85 -44.71
N ASP A 49 -16.50 82.88 -43.95
CA ASP A 49 -16.89 81.47 -44.05
C ASP A 49 -17.26 80.85 -42.69
N ALA A 50 -17.12 81.62 -41.60
CA ALA A 50 -17.49 81.18 -40.26
C ALA A 50 -19.00 80.87 -40.18
N ALA A 51 -19.32 79.75 -39.52
CA ALA A 51 -20.67 79.38 -39.17
C ALA A 51 -20.89 79.66 -37.68
N ASP A 52 -22.15 79.77 -37.25
CA ASP A 52 -22.46 80.01 -35.84
C ASP A 52 -21.83 78.92 -34.95
N SER A 53 -21.80 77.67 -35.42
CA SER A 53 -21.19 76.53 -34.72
C SER A 53 -19.66 76.56 -34.61
N THR A 54 -18.97 77.45 -35.33
CA THR A 54 -17.50 77.61 -35.26
C THR A 54 -17.08 78.88 -34.52
N VAL A 55 -18.03 79.75 -34.17
CA VAL A 55 -17.80 80.96 -33.36
C VAL A 55 -18.23 80.71 -31.93
N LEU A 56 -17.39 81.13 -30.97
CA LEU A 56 -17.63 80.89 -29.54
C LEU A 56 -19.00 81.43 -29.11
N SER A 57 -19.72 80.65 -28.31
CA SER A 57 -21.05 81.02 -27.82
C SER A 57 -21.05 82.40 -27.16
N GLY A 58 -21.99 83.25 -27.58
CA GLY A 58 -22.12 84.63 -27.11
C GLY A 58 -21.16 85.63 -27.75
N LYS A 59 -20.24 85.20 -28.62
CA LYS A 59 -19.45 86.11 -29.48
C LYS A 59 -20.20 86.41 -30.76
N THR A 60 -20.04 87.62 -31.29
CA THR A 60 -20.75 88.07 -32.49
C THR A 60 -19.81 88.32 -33.64
N TYR A 61 -20.28 88.12 -34.87
CA TYR A 61 -19.50 88.34 -36.09
C TYR A 61 -20.41 88.75 -37.25
N TYR A 62 -19.81 89.28 -38.31
CA TYR A 62 -20.47 89.48 -39.60
C TYR A 62 -19.85 88.50 -40.58
N ASN A 63 -20.69 87.94 -41.46
CA ASN A 63 -20.25 87.02 -42.50
C ASN A 63 -20.41 87.69 -43.87
N THR A 64 -21.12 87.08 -44.81
CA THR A 64 -21.34 87.61 -46.17
C THR A 64 -22.33 88.78 -46.22
N ASP A 65 -23.15 88.96 -45.18
CA ASP A 65 -24.09 90.07 -45.05
C ASP A 65 -23.65 91.05 -43.95
N ALA A 66 -23.35 92.27 -44.36
CA ALA A 66 -22.92 93.36 -43.48
C ALA A 66 -24.03 93.85 -42.53
N LYS A 67 -25.31 93.57 -42.85
CA LYS A 67 -26.45 94.01 -42.03
C LYS A 67 -26.87 93.00 -40.99
N THR A 68 -26.48 91.74 -41.16
CA THR A 68 -26.85 90.66 -40.25
C THR A 68 -25.71 90.35 -39.29
N LYS A 69 -25.81 90.90 -38.08
CA LYS A 69 -24.92 90.52 -36.97
C LYS A 69 -25.31 89.13 -36.47
N ARG A 70 -24.41 88.17 -36.61
CA ARG A 70 -24.62 86.78 -36.17
C ARG A 70 -24.03 86.56 -34.78
N THR A 71 -24.53 85.57 -34.06
CA THR A 71 -24.03 85.15 -32.75
C THR A 71 -23.58 83.70 -32.82
N GLY A 72 -22.36 83.44 -32.37
CA GLY A 72 -21.80 82.09 -32.29
C GLY A 72 -22.54 81.20 -31.29
N THR A 73 -22.46 79.90 -31.52
CA THR A 73 -23.10 78.83 -30.73
C THR A 73 -22.10 77.74 -30.29
N MET A 74 -20.82 77.85 -30.66
CA MET A 74 -19.80 76.87 -30.25
C MET A 74 -19.62 76.85 -28.73
N ALA A 75 -19.86 75.70 -28.11
CA ALA A 75 -19.71 75.55 -26.66
C ALA A 75 -18.24 75.74 -26.22
N ASN A 76 -18.02 76.44 -25.11
CA ASN A 76 -16.72 76.53 -24.46
C ASN A 76 -16.54 75.36 -23.49
N GLN A 77 -15.65 74.43 -23.82
CA GLN A 77 -15.37 73.24 -23.01
C GLN A 77 -14.25 73.46 -21.97
N GLY A 78 -13.51 74.58 -22.06
CA GLY A 78 -12.42 74.93 -21.15
C GLY A 78 -11.27 73.92 -21.17
N ALA A 79 -10.66 73.67 -20.00
CA ALA A 79 -9.64 72.67 -19.80
C ALA A 79 -10.28 71.34 -19.34
N LYS A 80 -10.44 70.39 -20.26
CA LYS A 80 -10.93 69.05 -19.91
C LYS A 80 -9.80 68.18 -19.38
N THR A 81 -10.00 67.58 -18.21
CA THR A 81 -9.10 66.60 -17.61
C THR A 81 -9.85 65.32 -17.26
N ALA A 82 -9.16 64.20 -17.38
CA ALA A 82 -9.70 62.89 -17.03
C ALA A 82 -8.56 61.93 -16.68
N ALA A 83 -8.85 61.00 -15.76
CA ALA A 83 -7.98 59.88 -15.45
C ALA A 83 -8.53 58.62 -16.14
N LEU A 84 -7.67 57.89 -16.87
CA LEU A 84 -8.07 56.68 -17.60
C LEU A 84 -7.49 55.43 -16.95
N ASN A 85 -8.38 54.49 -16.61
CA ASN A 85 -8.01 53.11 -16.32
C ASN A 85 -7.82 52.32 -17.63
N CYS A 86 -7.17 51.16 -17.54
CA CYS A 86 -6.94 50.24 -18.64
C CYS A 86 -8.27 49.76 -19.22
N GLY A 87 -8.41 49.82 -20.55
CA GLY A 87 -9.67 49.55 -21.24
C GLY A 87 -10.72 50.67 -21.13
N GLY A 88 -10.45 51.73 -20.34
CA GLY A 88 -11.29 52.91 -20.28
C GLY A 88 -11.07 53.84 -21.47
N SER A 89 -12.07 54.66 -21.76
CA SER A 89 -12.01 55.70 -22.78
C SER A 89 -12.63 57.01 -22.25
N TYR A 90 -12.28 58.12 -22.89
CA TYR A 90 -12.85 59.43 -22.59
C TYR A 90 -13.29 60.07 -23.91
N THR A 91 -14.60 60.30 -24.05
CA THR A 91 -15.14 61.02 -25.20
C THR A 91 -14.88 62.50 -25.04
N ILE A 92 -14.11 63.08 -25.95
CA ILE A 92 -13.84 64.52 -25.98
C ILE A 92 -15.09 65.22 -26.54
N PRO A 93 -15.77 66.09 -25.77
CA PRO A 93 -16.97 66.75 -26.26
C PRO A 93 -16.63 67.78 -27.34
N ALA A 94 -17.51 67.93 -28.33
CA ALA A 94 -17.38 68.93 -29.38
C ALA A 94 -17.43 70.37 -28.81
N GLY A 95 -16.70 71.29 -29.44
CA GLY A 95 -16.60 72.69 -29.04
C GLY A 95 -15.16 73.16 -28.86
N TYR A 96 -15.00 74.36 -28.30
CA TYR A 96 -13.70 74.98 -28.08
C TYR A 96 -13.04 74.46 -26.80
N HIS A 97 -11.80 74.01 -26.89
CA HIS A 97 -10.94 73.63 -25.76
C HIS A 97 -9.79 74.62 -25.64
N ASN A 98 -9.44 75.01 -24.42
CA ASN A 98 -8.47 76.09 -24.18
C ASN A 98 -6.99 75.66 -24.27
N GLY A 99 -6.71 74.43 -24.72
CA GLY A 99 -5.35 73.88 -24.83
C GLY A 99 -4.68 73.47 -23.52
N ALA A 100 -5.28 73.75 -22.36
CA ALA A 100 -4.72 73.38 -21.05
C ALA A 100 -5.26 72.04 -20.50
N GLY A 101 -6.15 71.37 -21.25
CA GLY A 101 -6.69 70.07 -20.88
C GLY A 101 -5.66 68.94 -21.00
N LYS A 102 -5.78 67.91 -20.14
CA LYS A 102 -4.92 66.72 -20.16
C LYS A 102 -5.69 65.48 -19.70
N VAL A 103 -5.76 64.48 -20.57
CA VAL A 103 -6.24 63.14 -20.22
C VAL A 103 -5.02 62.30 -19.85
N THR A 104 -5.01 61.74 -18.64
CA THR A 104 -3.85 61.03 -18.09
C THR A 104 -4.22 59.58 -17.79
N ALA A 105 -3.41 58.63 -18.24
CA ALA A 105 -3.57 57.24 -17.84
C ALA A 105 -3.15 57.08 -16.37
N ASN A 106 -3.93 56.31 -15.61
CA ASN A 106 -3.55 55.91 -14.26
C ASN A 106 -2.31 55.00 -14.32
N SER A 107 -1.53 55.01 -13.24
CA SER A 107 -0.30 54.23 -13.16
C SER A 107 -0.56 52.72 -13.34
N LEU A 108 0.44 51.98 -13.81
CA LEU A 108 0.35 50.52 -13.83
C LEU A 108 0.25 49.93 -12.42
N ALA A 109 0.88 50.58 -11.43
CA ALA A 109 0.85 50.16 -10.04
C ALA A 109 -0.56 50.19 -9.44
N SER A 110 -1.29 51.28 -9.64
CA SER A 110 -2.68 51.42 -9.19
C SER A 110 -3.65 50.42 -9.83
N GLN A 111 -3.23 49.76 -10.91
CA GLN A 111 -4.06 48.83 -11.67
C GLN A 111 -3.63 47.37 -11.51
N THR A 112 -2.49 47.12 -10.85
CA THR A 112 -1.95 45.77 -10.61
C THR A 112 -1.69 45.46 -9.14
N GLY A 113 -2.04 46.38 -8.23
CA GLY A 113 -1.82 46.22 -6.79
C GLY A 113 -2.65 45.12 -6.11
N GLY A 114 -3.72 44.64 -6.76
CA GLY A 114 -4.52 43.52 -6.26
C GLY A 114 -3.91 42.13 -6.48
N ALA A 115 -2.75 42.02 -7.16
CA ALA A 115 -2.14 40.74 -7.45
C ALA A 115 -1.58 40.07 -6.18
N THR A 116 -2.12 38.89 -5.83
CA THR A 116 -1.74 38.13 -4.63
C THR A 116 -0.59 37.16 -4.83
N ALA A 117 -0.15 36.93 -6.08
CA ALA A 117 0.95 36.02 -6.38
C ALA A 117 2.26 36.46 -5.72
N GLU A 118 3.01 35.49 -5.20
CA GLU A 118 4.37 35.66 -4.65
C GLU A 118 5.38 34.91 -5.51
N ASP A 119 6.59 35.47 -5.67
CA ASP A 119 7.63 34.92 -6.54
C ASP A 119 7.93 33.44 -6.22
N LYS A 120 7.96 33.07 -4.93
CA LYS A 120 8.20 31.70 -4.43
C LYS A 120 7.12 30.67 -4.80
N TYR A 121 5.94 31.12 -5.26
CA TYR A 121 4.84 30.26 -5.70
C TYR A 121 4.60 30.33 -7.21
N VAL A 122 5.41 31.08 -7.94
CA VAL A 122 5.34 31.18 -9.40
C VAL A 122 6.49 30.38 -10.00
N TYR A 123 6.17 29.49 -10.94
CA TYR A 123 7.15 28.62 -11.60
C TYR A 123 8.31 29.43 -12.18
N THR A 124 9.52 28.94 -11.97
CA THR A 124 10.75 29.63 -12.39
C THR A 124 10.74 29.95 -13.88
N GLY A 125 11.08 31.18 -14.23
CA GLY A 125 11.06 31.70 -15.60
C GLY A 125 9.69 32.20 -16.10
N LYS A 126 8.60 31.99 -15.35
CA LYS A 126 7.31 32.63 -15.65
C LYS A 126 7.28 34.04 -15.04
N THR A 127 6.64 34.98 -15.73
CA THR A 127 6.58 36.38 -15.31
C THR A 127 5.15 36.83 -15.03
N TYR A 128 4.99 37.77 -14.09
CA TYR A 128 3.70 38.38 -13.76
C TYR A 128 3.86 39.85 -13.39
N TRP A 129 2.78 40.62 -13.44
CA TRP A 129 2.77 42.02 -13.02
C TRP A 129 2.15 42.16 -11.64
N LYS A 130 2.81 42.89 -10.76
CA LYS A 130 2.31 43.24 -9.43
C LYS A 130 2.88 44.59 -9.02
N ASP A 131 2.04 45.46 -8.48
CA ASP A 131 2.43 46.80 -8.02
C ASP A 131 3.18 47.62 -9.08
N GLY A 132 2.86 47.40 -10.37
CA GLY A 132 3.46 48.12 -11.50
C GLY A 132 4.80 47.56 -11.98
N VAL A 133 5.29 46.48 -11.37
CA VAL A 133 6.58 45.88 -11.67
C VAL A 133 6.38 44.49 -12.27
N LYS A 134 7.15 44.19 -13.33
CA LYS A 134 7.23 42.85 -13.89
C LYS A 134 8.15 42.01 -12.99
N ARG A 135 7.60 40.96 -12.39
CA ARG A 135 8.31 40.03 -11.51
C ARG A 135 8.50 38.69 -12.22
N THR A 136 9.51 37.94 -11.81
CA THR A 136 9.80 36.59 -12.33
C THR A 136 9.69 35.60 -11.20
N GLY A 137 9.01 34.48 -11.45
CA GLY A 137 8.86 33.39 -10.50
C GLY A 137 10.20 32.79 -10.08
N SER A 138 10.28 32.41 -8.82
CA SER A 138 11.45 31.83 -8.15
C SER A 138 11.07 30.58 -7.36
N MET A 139 10.05 29.84 -7.79
CA MET A 139 9.56 28.67 -7.06
C MET A 139 10.63 27.58 -6.94
N THR A 140 10.84 27.12 -5.72
CA THR A 140 11.74 26.02 -5.37
C THR A 140 11.02 25.01 -4.51
N VAL A 141 11.21 23.71 -4.79
CA VAL A 141 10.64 22.63 -3.98
C VAL A 141 11.72 22.14 -3.02
N SER A 142 11.51 22.34 -1.71
CA SER A 142 12.43 21.89 -0.68
C SER A 142 12.27 20.39 -0.42
N SER A 143 13.37 19.68 -0.16
CA SER A 143 13.29 18.27 0.24
C SER A 143 12.72 18.13 1.66
N VAL A 144 12.37 16.90 2.02
CA VAL A 144 12.04 16.56 3.42
C VAL A 144 13.24 16.84 4.33
N VAL A 145 12.97 17.22 5.58
CA VAL A 145 14.00 17.54 6.59
C VAL A 145 14.68 16.26 7.09
N SER A 146 13.93 15.16 7.16
CA SER A 146 14.45 13.85 7.55
C SER A 146 13.67 12.75 6.84
N PHE A 147 14.31 11.59 6.68
CA PHE A 147 13.70 10.39 6.13
C PHE A 147 14.27 9.15 6.82
N SER A 148 13.40 8.29 7.32
CA SER A 148 13.76 6.99 7.90
C SER A 148 12.80 5.91 7.42
N VAL A 149 13.30 4.68 7.35
CA VAL A 149 12.52 3.51 6.97
C VAL A 149 12.85 2.39 7.94
N ALA A 150 11.82 1.73 8.47
CA ALA A 150 11.97 0.62 9.40
C ALA A 150 11.15 -0.60 8.95
N ALA A 151 11.62 -1.80 9.27
CA ALA A 151 10.93 -3.04 8.97
C ALA A 151 9.62 -3.13 9.76
N TYR A 152 8.49 -3.24 9.07
CA TYR A 152 7.20 -3.48 9.71
C TYR A 152 6.93 -4.99 9.80
N SER A 153 7.16 -5.71 8.71
CA SER A 153 7.00 -7.17 8.62
C SER A 153 8.03 -7.79 7.67
N ALA A 154 7.84 -9.05 7.30
CA ALA A 154 8.64 -9.70 6.25
C ALA A 154 8.36 -9.13 4.84
N THR A 155 7.27 -8.38 4.66
CA THR A 155 6.83 -7.87 3.35
C THR A 155 6.55 -6.36 3.32
N GLN A 156 6.66 -5.69 4.47
CA GLN A 156 6.25 -4.29 4.64
C GLN A 156 7.28 -3.47 5.40
N PHE A 157 7.27 -2.17 5.12
CA PHE A 157 8.09 -1.17 5.81
C PHE A 157 7.23 -0.02 6.32
N THR A 158 7.66 0.62 7.39
CA THR A 158 7.17 1.94 7.81
C THR A 158 8.15 3.01 7.34
N CYS A 159 7.69 3.89 6.46
CA CYS A 159 8.43 5.07 6.04
C CYS A 159 7.98 6.28 6.87
N THR A 160 8.93 7.05 7.38
CA THR A 160 8.68 8.26 8.17
C THR A 160 9.51 9.41 7.62
N TRP A 161 8.91 10.58 7.47
CA TRP A 161 9.60 11.79 7.03
C TRP A 161 9.09 13.03 7.75
N LYS A 162 9.91 14.09 7.75
CA LYS A 162 9.54 15.41 8.26
C LYS A 162 9.42 16.40 7.10
N TRP A 163 8.27 17.06 6.97
CA TRP A 163 8.05 18.07 5.93
C TRP A 163 8.99 19.27 6.10
N PRO A 164 9.35 19.95 4.99
CA PRO A 164 10.02 21.23 5.06
C PRO A 164 9.12 22.27 5.75
N SER A 165 9.73 23.26 6.40
CA SER A 165 9.01 24.36 7.06
C SER A 165 8.47 25.41 6.09
N LYS A 166 8.77 25.27 4.79
CA LYS A 166 8.36 26.17 3.72
C LYS A 166 7.85 25.35 2.53
N GLY A 167 6.75 25.80 1.93
CA GLY A 167 6.21 25.26 0.69
C GLY A 167 6.76 25.98 -0.56
N PRO A 168 6.23 25.64 -1.75
CA PRO A 168 5.08 24.76 -1.99
C PRO A 168 5.45 23.27 -2.09
N TYR A 169 4.54 22.39 -1.68
CA TYR A 169 4.61 20.94 -1.91
C TYR A 169 3.21 20.34 -2.06
N SER A 170 3.09 19.32 -2.90
CA SER A 170 1.86 18.55 -3.15
C SER A 170 1.90 17.15 -2.54
N GLY A 171 3.10 16.58 -2.40
CA GLY A 171 3.30 15.26 -1.81
C GLY A 171 4.77 14.83 -1.81
N VAL A 172 5.02 13.59 -1.39
CA VAL A 172 6.29 12.90 -1.60
C VAL A 172 6.11 11.74 -2.57
N ILE A 173 7.18 11.40 -3.27
CA ILE A 173 7.34 10.11 -3.95
C ILE A 173 8.46 9.33 -3.29
N ILE A 174 8.19 8.08 -2.94
CA ILE A 174 9.17 7.14 -2.36
C ILE A 174 9.39 6.03 -3.38
N ARG A 175 10.65 5.81 -3.75
CA ARG A 175 11.09 4.71 -4.60
C ARG A 175 11.95 3.74 -3.81
N GLY A 176 11.79 2.45 -4.07
CA GLY A 176 12.58 1.38 -3.47
C GLY A 176 13.24 0.49 -4.53
N LYS A 177 14.46 0.00 -4.27
CA LYS A 177 15.20 -0.89 -5.18
C LYS A 177 16.12 -1.84 -4.42
N LEU A 178 16.41 -2.98 -5.03
CA LEU A 178 17.42 -3.95 -4.56
C LEU A 178 18.79 -3.64 -5.18
N GLY A 179 19.87 -3.90 -4.44
CA GLY A 179 21.24 -3.79 -4.95
C GLY A 179 21.78 -2.37 -5.14
N GLY A 180 21.00 -1.33 -4.85
CA GLY A 180 21.45 0.07 -4.85
C GLY A 180 20.30 1.08 -4.85
N TYR A 181 20.62 2.35 -4.59
CA TYR A 181 19.63 3.41 -4.51
C TYR A 181 19.00 3.74 -5.88
N PRO A 182 17.67 3.98 -5.94
CA PRO A 182 17.01 4.53 -7.12
C PRO A 182 17.68 5.82 -7.60
N THR A 183 17.94 5.97 -8.89
CA THR A 183 18.67 7.12 -9.45
C THR A 183 17.80 8.37 -9.65
N ASN A 184 16.50 8.21 -9.86
CA ASN A 184 15.53 9.29 -10.05
C ASN A 184 14.11 8.85 -9.62
N ALA A 185 13.12 9.74 -9.72
CA ALA A 185 11.73 9.49 -9.29
C ALA A 185 10.99 8.40 -10.10
N TRP A 186 11.58 7.92 -11.19
CA TRP A 186 11.06 6.86 -12.06
C TRP A 186 11.89 5.57 -12.04
N ASP A 187 13.00 5.52 -11.29
CA ASP A 187 13.83 4.32 -11.11
C ASP A 187 13.36 3.51 -9.90
N GLY A 188 13.52 2.18 -9.95
CA GLY A 188 13.04 1.25 -8.94
C GLY A 188 11.52 1.13 -8.89
N GLN A 189 11.01 0.47 -7.87
CA GLN A 189 9.59 0.29 -7.63
C GLN A 189 8.99 1.54 -6.96
N LEU A 190 7.79 1.92 -7.38
CA LEU A 190 6.99 2.91 -6.66
C LEU A 190 6.54 2.31 -5.33
N ALA A 191 7.09 2.81 -4.23
CA ALA A 191 6.71 2.37 -2.90
C ALA A 191 5.53 3.20 -2.36
N TYR A 192 5.53 4.51 -2.61
CA TYR A 192 4.47 5.41 -2.15
C TYR A 192 4.46 6.71 -2.95
N GLN A 193 3.27 7.28 -3.15
CA GLN A 193 3.08 8.66 -3.59
C GLN A 193 1.91 9.29 -2.84
N GLY A 194 2.13 10.45 -2.22
CA GLY A 194 1.10 11.16 -1.45
C GLY A 194 1.66 11.95 -0.27
N THR A 195 0.80 12.32 0.68
CA THR A 195 1.13 13.20 1.82
C THR A 195 1.39 12.47 3.14
N GLY A 196 1.14 11.17 3.20
CA GLY A 196 1.20 10.36 4.41
C GLY A 196 0.12 10.76 5.44
N SER A 197 0.42 10.56 6.72
CA SER A 197 -0.51 10.79 7.83
C SER A 197 -0.72 12.26 8.22
N ASN A 198 0.21 13.16 7.91
CA ASN A 198 0.11 14.58 8.25
C ASN A 198 0.84 15.44 7.21
N ALA A 199 0.16 16.42 6.61
CA ALA A 199 0.71 17.28 5.55
C ALA A 199 1.14 18.69 6.01
N ALA A 200 1.07 18.98 7.31
CA ALA A 200 1.39 20.31 7.83
C ALA A 200 2.88 20.66 7.70
N LEU A 201 3.16 21.97 7.54
CA LEU A 201 4.53 22.51 7.40
C LEU A 201 5.40 22.10 8.60
N GLY A 202 6.57 21.55 8.34
CA GLY A 202 7.49 21.11 9.38
C GLY A 202 7.03 19.89 10.19
N ALA A 203 5.86 19.32 9.92
CA ALA A 203 5.32 18.18 10.66
C ALA A 203 5.95 16.85 10.23
N THR A 204 5.89 15.87 11.12
CA THR A 204 6.28 14.49 10.80
C THR A 204 5.09 13.75 10.21
N SER A 205 5.33 12.96 9.17
CA SER A 205 4.36 12.13 8.47
C SER A 205 4.92 10.72 8.31
N SER A 206 4.04 9.73 8.21
CA SER A 206 4.41 8.33 8.08
C SER A 206 3.43 7.55 7.22
N VAL A 207 3.90 6.44 6.64
CA VAL A 207 3.06 5.46 5.92
C VAL A 207 3.65 4.06 6.03
N VAL A 208 2.79 3.04 6.10
CA VAL A 208 3.19 1.64 5.91
C VAL A 208 3.08 1.31 4.43
N ILE A 209 4.21 0.92 3.82
CA ILE A 209 4.28 0.49 2.43
C ILE A 209 4.34 -1.03 2.35
N SER A 210 3.62 -1.57 1.36
CA SER A 210 3.70 -2.98 0.97
C SER A 210 4.54 -3.11 -0.30
N GLY A 211 5.02 -4.31 -0.60
CA GLY A 211 5.66 -4.61 -1.88
C GLY A 211 7.16 -4.86 -1.82
N ALA A 212 7.73 -5.22 -0.67
CA ALA A 212 8.93 -6.05 -0.71
C ALA A 212 8.56 -7.35 -1.45
N GLN A 213 9.40 -7.81 -2.38
CA GLN A 213 9.09 -9.00 -3.17
C GLN A 213 8.81 -10.16 -2.22
N GLU A 214 7.65 -10.81 -2.41
CA GLU A 214 7.24 -11.97 -1.62
C GLU A 214 8.36 -13.02 -1.65
N GLY A 215 8.83 -13.43 -0.46
CA GLY A 215 9.90 -14.42 -0.31
C GLY A 215 11.28 -13.87 0.07
N SER A 216 11.46 -12.55 0.15
CA SER A 216 12.76 -11.92 0.41
C SER A 216 12.92 -11.45 1.87
N GLY A 217 12.53 -12.26 2.85
CA GLY A 217 12.71 -11.94 4.27
C GLY A 217 14.19 -11.69 4.61
N GLY A 218 14.49 -10.59 5.30
CA GLY A 218 15.86 -10.17 5.60
C GLY A 218 16.59 -9.44 4.46
N THR A 219 15.90 -9.07 3.39
CA THR A 219 16.52 -8.42 2.22
C THR A 219 16.61 -6.92 2.40
N THR A 220 17.79 -6.36 2.12
CA THR A 220 18.04 -4.93 2.19
C THR A 220 17.50 -4.21 0.96
N TYR A 221 16.57 -3.28 1.21
CA TYR A 221 16.05 -2.33 0.23
C TYR A 221 16.71 -0.97 0.40
N TYR A 222 16.94 -0.31 -0.72
CA TYR A 222 17.47 1.04 -0.81
C TYR A 222 16.34 1.98 -1.22
N PHE A 223 16.06 2.96 -0.37
CA PHE A 223 14.96 3.90 -0.55
C PHE A 223 15.46 5.31 -0.84
N ARG A 224 14.76 6.00 -1.72
CA ARG A 224 14.86 7.45 -1.91
C ARG A 224 13.50 8.11 -1.84
N ILE A 225 13.49 9.32 -1.29
CA ILE A 225 12.31 10.17 -1.20
C ILE A 225 12.58 11.52 -1.86
N TRP A 226 11.59 12.00 -2.62
CA TRP A 226 11.56 13.35 -3.15
C TRP A 226 10.24 14.00 -2.77
N VAL A 227 10.27 15.30 -2.47
CA VAL A 227 9.06 16.13 -2.43
C VAL A 227 8.73 16.55 -3.86
N TYR A 228 7.46 16.51 -4.24
CA TYR A 228 6.99 17.07 -5.50
C TYR A 228 5.98 18.19 -5.28
N CYS A 229 5.95 19.15 -6.21
CA CYS A 229 4.92 20.16 -6.31
C CYS A 229 4.31 20.10 -7.71
N THR A 230 3.00 19.85 -7.78
CA THR A 230 2.25 19.86 -9.03
C THR A 230 1.93 21.29 -9.42
N CYS A 231 2.30 21.67 -10.63
CA CYS A 231 2.02 22.99 -11.19
C CYS A 231 1.63 22.87 -12.68
N SER A 232 1.40 24.01 -13.35
CA SER A 232 1.03 24.03 -14.77
C SER A 232 2.12 23.48 -15.71
N ALA A 233 3.35 23.29 -15.24
CA ALA A 233 4.44 22.65 -15.98
C ALA A 233 4.58 21.14 -15.67
N GLY A 234 3.66 20.56 -14.89
CA GLY A 234 3.76 19.20 -14.36
C GLY A 234 4.35 19.17 -12.95
N ASP A 235 4.85 18.00 -12.55
CA ASP A 235 5.46 17.78 -11.23
C ASP A 235 6.91 18.25 -11.22
N VAL A 236 7.21 19.17 -10.29
CA VAL A 236 8.57 19.63 -10.00
C VAL A 236 9.06 18.94 -8.73
N TYR A 237 10.22 18.31 -8.79
CA TYR A 237 10.79 17.55 -7.68
C TYR A 237 11.89 18.32 -6.95
N SER A 238 12.00 18.11 -5.64
CA SER A 238 13.10 18.58 -4.81
C SER A 238 14.40 17.78 -5.03
N GLY A 239 15.45 18.10 -4.27
CA GLY A 239 16.51 17.14 -3.98
C GLY A 239 15.99 15.91 -3.19
N TYR A 240 16.82 14.88 -3.02
CA TYR A 240 16.42 13.65 -2.33
C TYR A 240 17.07 13.47 -0.96
N LEU A 241 16.40 12.70 -0.11
CA LEU A 241 17.05 11.96 0.98
C LEU A 241 16.98 10.45 0.68
N GLN A 242 17.87 9.69 1.32
CA GLN A 242 17.99 8.25 1.08
C GLN A 242 18.30 7.50 2.36
N THR A 243 17.83 6.27 2.45
CA THR A 243 18.14 5.35 3.55
C THR A 243 17.96 3.91 3.09
N THR A 244 18.49 2.96 3.85
CA THR A 244 18.25 1.53 3.65
C THR A 244 17.40 0.97 4.78
N ALA A 245 16.68 -0.11 4.50
CA ALA A 245 16.04 -0.93 5.51
C ALA A 245 15.97 -2.38 5.02
N ALA A 246 16.13 -3.34 5.93
CA ALA A 246 15.92 -4.76 5.64
C ALA A 246 14.55 -5.21 6.13
N THR A 247 13.84 -6.05 5.38
CA THR A 247 12.62 -6.70 5.88
C THR A 247 12.94 -7.61 7.07
N ARG A 248 11.93 -7.98 7.87
CA ARG A 248 12.12 -9.04 8.87
C ARG A 248 12.42 -10.37 8.18
N GLY A 249 13.23 -11.21 8.81
CA GLY A 249 13.51 -12.57 8.34
C GLY A 249 12.23 -13.41 8.32
N ARG A 250 12.05 -14.23 7.30
CA ARG A 250 10.96 -15.23 7.22
C ARG A 250 11.48 -16.53 6.63
N GLY A 251 11.09 -17.66 7.20
CA GLY A 251 11.46 -18.98 6.67
C GLY A 251 11.17 -20.12 7.64
N GLN A 252 11.52 -21.33 7.21
CA GLN A 252 11.35 -22.56 7.98
C GLN A 252 12.53 -23.49 7.75
N GLN A 253 12.96 -24.19 8.80
CA GLN A 253 13.94 -25.26 8.75
C GLN A 253 13.39 -26.51 9.42
N ILE A 254 13.56 -27.66 8.76
CA ILE A 254 13.10 -28.96 9.20
C ILE A 254 14.31 -29.81 9.56
N PHE A 255 14.32 -30.38 10.76
CA PHE A 255 15.36 -31.28 11.25
C PHE A 255 14.83 -32.71 11.34
N THR A 256 15.40 -33.60 10.53
CA THR A 256 15.15 -35.05 10.54
C THR A 256 16.32 -35.84 11.12
N SER A 257 17.41 -35.16 11.44
CA SER A 257 18.56 -35.66 12.20
C SER A 257 19.00 -34.61 13.23
N SER A 258 19.63 -35.06 14.32
CA SER A 258 20.17 -34.16 15.34
C SER A 258 21.24 -33.23 14.74
N GLY A 259 21.32 -32.00 15.25
CA GLY A 259 22.19 -30.97 14.71
C GLY A 259 22.07 -29.66 15.47
N THR A 260 22.38 -28.55 14.80
CA THR A 260 22.31 -27.21 15.41
C THR A 260 21.53 -26.26 14.50
N PHE A 261 20.58 -25.54 15.08
CA PHE A 261 19.91 -24.42 14.44
C PHE A 261 20.68 -23.14 14.74
N THR A 262 21.00 -22.35 13.71
CA THR A 262 21.59 -21.01 13.86
C THR A 262 20.55 -19.98 13.45
N VAL A 263 20.25 -19.01 14.32
CA VAL A 263 19.23 -17.98 14.07
C VAL A 263 19.63 -17.14 12.85
N PRO A 264 18.80 -17.11 11.80
CA PRO A 264 19.05 -16.30 10.61
C PRO A 264 19.08 -14.79 10.89
N ALA A 265 19.69 -14.03 9.99
CA ALA A 265 19.67 -12.57 10.08
C ALA A 265 18.24 -12.01 10.08
N ASN A 266 18.04 -10.87 10.74
CA ASN A 266 16.76 -10.16 10.83
C ASN A 266 15.62 -10.97 11.50
N THR A 267 15.95 -11.96 12.32
CA THR A 267 15.00 -12.77 13.08
C THR A 267 15.08 -12.43 14.56
N SER A 268 13.95 -12.04 15.15
CA SER A 268 13.83 -11.73 16.59
C SER A 268 12.97 -12.75 17.35
N PHE A 269 12.16 -13.52 16.62
CA PHE A 269 11.26 -14.52 17.18
C PHE A 269 11.22 -15.76 16.29
N ILE A 270 11.13 -16.93 16.92
CA ILE A 270 10.90 -18.21 16.26
C ILE A 270 9.73 -18.95 16.90
N ASP A 271 9.06 -19.79 16.12
CA ASP A 271 8.20 -20.85 16.61
C ASP A 271 8.90 -22.19 16.39
N VAL A 272 8.72 -23.10 17.34
CA VAL A 272 9.27 -24.44 17.30
C VAL A 272 8.15 -25.46 17.51
N PHE A 273 8.16 -26.50 16.67
CA PHE A 273 7.31 -27.68 16.82
C PHE A 273 8.21 -28.92 16.95
N CYS A 274 8.10 -29.63 18.06
CA CYS A 274 8.84 -30.86 18.34
C CYS A 274 7.89 -32.06 18.30
N VAL A 275 8.36 -33.15 17.71
CA VAL A 275 7.70 -34.45 17.68
C VAL A 275 8.69 -35.49 18.17
N GLY A 276 8.37 -36.23 19.23
CA GLY A 276 9.19 -37.35 19.71
C GLY A 276 9.18 -38.54 18.74
N GLY A 277 10.10 -39.48 18.92
CA GLY A 277 10.05 -40.75 18.21
C GLY A 277 8.85 -41.58 18.66
N GLY A 278 8.20 -42.31 17.75
CA GLY A 278 7.09 -43.20 18.10
C GLY A 278 7.56 -44.45 18.82
N GLY A 279 6.67 -45.08 19.59
CA GLY A 279 6.94 -46.34 20.26
C GLY A 279 6.89 -47.54 19.31
N GLY A 280 7.61 -48.60 19.67
CA GLY A 280 7.54 -49.88 18.95
C GLY A 280 6.26 -50.66 19.28
N GLY A 281 5.78 -51.43 18.31
CA GLY A 281 4.71 -52.40 18.52
C GLY A 281 5.17 -53.62 19.32
N SER A 282 4.20 -54.37 19.83
CA SER A 282 4.44 -55.61 20.60
C SER A 282 4.36 -56.84 19.70
N SER A 283 4.97 -57.94 20.14
CA SER A 283 4.89 -59.21 19.43
C SER A 283 3.54 -59.89 19.64
N SER A 284 3.14 -60.76 18.72
CA SER A 284 2.03 -61.69 18.98
C SER A 284 2.40 -62.74 20.03
N THR A 285 1.43 -63.37 20.70
CA THR A 285 1.71 -64.36 21.76
C THR A 285 0.69 -65.50 21.76
N GLN A 286 1.20 -66.70 22.08
CA GLN A 286 0.45 -67.93 22.33
C GLN A 286 0.57 -68.30 23.82
N LYS A 287 -0.54 -68.64 24.49
CA LYS A 287 -0.51 -69.14 25.88
C LYS A 287 -0.13 -70.62 25.93
N GLY A 288 0.70 -71.00 26.91
CA GLY A 288 1.04 -72.39 27.23
C GLY A 288 -0.17 -73.23 27.66
N GLU A 289 -0.15 -74.50 27.24
CA GLU A 289 -1.06 -75.63 27.53
C GLU A 289 -2.53 -75.52 27.08
N SER A 290 -3.14 -74.33 27.04
CA SER A 290 -4.46 -74.12 26.44
C SER A 290 -4.31 -73.60 25.01
N LYS A 291 -4.26 -74.53 24.05
CA LYS A 291 -4.18 -74.37 22.57
C LYS A 291 -5.25 -73.46 21.90
N TYR A 292 -5.93 -72.58 22.64
CA TYR A 292 -7.18 -71.93 22.21
C TYR A 292 -7.26 -70.40 22.42
N GLU A 293 -6.22 -69.74 22.90
CA GLU A 293 -6.16 -68.26 23.08
C GLU A 293 -4.94 -67.66 22.38
N ILE A 294 -5.19 -66.93 21.29
CA ILE A 294 -4.17 -66.23 20.49
C ILE A 294 -4.49 -64.75 20.38
N TYR A 295 -3.46 -63.92 20.43
CA TYR A 295 -3.58 -62.46 20.36
C TYR A 295 -2.53 -61.87 19.42
N GLY A 296 -2.99 -60.97 18.55
CA GLY A 296 -2.11 -60.12 17.76
C GLY A 296 -1.41 -59.12 18.66
N GLY A 297 -0.24 -58.65 18.25
CA GLY A 297 0.46 -57.59 18.95
C GLY A 297 -0.34 -56.27 18.91
N GLY A 298 -0.30 -55.51 20.00
CA GLY A 298 -0.72 -54.10 20.01
C GLY A 298 0.31 -53.20 19.32
N GLY A 299 -0.15 -52.08 18.79
CA GLY A 299 0.67 -51.05 18.14
C GLY A 299 1.24 -50.02 19.11
N GLY A 300 2.44 -49.50 18.84
CA GLY A 300 3.08 -48.47 19.63
C GLY A 300 2.36 -47.11 19.55
N GLY A 301 2.58 -46.26 20.54
CA GLY A 301 2.03 -44.90 20.54
C GLY A 301 2.82 -43.99 19.62
N GLY A 302 2.16 -42.99 19.03
CA GLY A 302 2.88 -41.92 18.35
C GLY A 302 3.77 -41.15 19.33
N GLY A 303 4.84 -40.50 18.85
CA GLY A 303 5.61 -39.54 19.62
C GLY A 303 4.70 -38.45 20.19
N TYR A 304 5.01 -37.91 21.36
CA TYR A 304 4.30 -36.71 21.79
C TYR A 304 4.68 -35.55 20.90
N THR A 305 3.80 -34.55 20.81
CA THR A 305 4.07 -33.30 20.11
C THR A 305 4.04 -32.12 21.08
N THR A 306 4.83 -31.10 20.80
CA THR A 306 4.85 -29.86 21.59
C THR A 306 5.17 -28.68 20.69
N THR A 307 4.39 -27.61 20.83
CA THR A 307 4.62 -26.34 20.14
C THR A 307 5.03 -25.27 21.15
N ARG A 308 6.08 -24.52 20.83
CA ARG A 308 6.46 -23.29 21.53
C ARG A 308 6.52 -22.16 20.53
N ARG A 309 5.71 -21.12 20.74
CA ARG A 309 5.61 -19.95 19.86
C ARG A 309 6.33 -18.75 20.46
N SER A 310 6.75 -17.84 19.60
CA SER A 310 7.30 -16.53 19.96
C SER A 310 8.50 -16.59 20.92
N ILE A 311 9.39 -17.57 20.72
CA ILE A 311 10.66 -17.64 21.43
C ILE A 311 11.54 -16.47 20.96
N ALA A 312 11.91 -15.59 21.88
CA ALA A 312 12.80 -14.46 21.59
C ALA A 312 14.23 -14.95 21.30
N VAL A 313 14.84 -14.44 20.23
CA VAL A 313 16.16 -14.85 19.77
C VAL A 313 16.99 -13.67 19.27
N SER A 314 18.31 -13.86 19.20
CA SER A 314 19.25 -12.93 18.57
C SER A 314 19.94 -13.55 17.35
N TYR A 315 20.31 -12.73 16.37
CA TYR A 315 21.04 -13.18 15.19
C TYR A 315 22.30 -13.98 15.56
N GLY A 316 22.52 -15.12 14.91
CA GLY A 316 23.68 -15.96 15.13
C GLY A 316 23.62 -16.82 16.40
N GLN A 317 22.60 -16.65 17.25
CA GLN A 317 22.38 -17.54 18.39
C GLN A 317 22.15 -18.97 17.89
N GLN A 318 22.75 -19.93 18.60
CA GLN A 318 22.69 -21.35 18.24
C GLN A 318 21.89 -22.15 19.25
N PHE A 319 21.13 -23.11 18.75
CA PHE A 319 20.33 -24.02 19.55
C PHE A 319 20.59 -25.46 19.12
N GLN A 320 20.87 -26.33 20.08
CA GLN A 320 21.03 -27.75 19.83
C GLN A 320 19.69 -28.39 19.51
N ILE A 321 19.67 -29.27 18.51
CA ILE A 321 18.51 -30.03 18.08
C ILE A 321 18.80 -31.51 18.33
N THR A 322 17.91 -32.16 19.07
CA THR A 322 17.93 -33.61 19.26
C THR A 322 16.73 -34.21 18.57
N ILE A 323 16.94 -35.19 17.69
CA ILE A 323 15.86 -35.97 17.09
C ILE A 323 15.76 -37.32 17.79
N GLY A 324 14.60 -37.58 18.38
CA GLY A 324 14.30 -38.83 19.06
C GLY A 324 14.23 -39.99 18.09
N ALA A 325 14.98 -41.05 18.37
CA ALA A 325 14.89 -42.30 17.61
C ALA A 325 13.52 -42.97 17.81
N GLY A 326 13.06 -43.70 16.80
CA GLY A 326 11.90 -44.58 16.95
C GLY A 326 12.19 -45.72 17.92
N GLY A 327 11.20 -46.09 18.73
CA GLY A 327 11.30 -47.22 19.64
C GLY A 327 11.36 -48.53 18.87
N SER A 328 12.30 -49.40 19.22
CA SER A 328 12.40 -50.72 18.60
C SER A 328 11.13 -51.54 18.84
N GLY A 329 10.65 -52.20 17.78
CA GLY A 329 9.60 -53.20 17.89
C GLY A 329 10.01 -54.34 18.81
N ALA A 330 9.03 -54.96 19.46
CA ALA A 330 9.30 -56.08 20.36
C ALA A 330 9.86 -57.28 19.61
N SER A 331 10.89 -57.90 20.19
CA SER A 331 11.24 -59.29 19.90
C SER A 331 10.13 -60.24 20.38
N ARG A 332 10.21 -61.52 20.00
CA ARG A 332 9.17 -62.52 20.31
C ARG A 332 8.92 -62.60 21.83
N GLY A 333 7.67 -62.40 22.26
CA GLY A 333 7.27 -62.46 23.68
C GLY A 333 7.55 -61.20 24.50
N GLU A 334 8.04 -60.12 23.87
CA GLU A 334 8.45 -58.90 24.56
C GLU A 334 7.46 -57.73 24.35
N LYS A 335 7.63 -56.69 25.17
CA LYS A 335 6.98 -55.38 24.96
C LYS A 335 7.77 -54.52 23.97
N GLY A 336 7.07 -53.68 23.21
CA GLY A 336 7.70 -52.67 22.36
C GLY A 336 8.47 -51.67 23.22
N LYS A 337 9.57 -51.13 22.68
CA LYS A 337 10.35 -50.09 23.38
C LYS A 337 9.73 -48.72 23.13
N ALA A 338 9.88 -47.82 24.09
CA ALA A 338 9.49 -46.42 23.92
C ALA A 338 10.41 -45.73 22.90
N GLY A 339 9.88 -44.74 22.17
CA GLY A 339 10.68 -43.85 21.36
C GLY A 339 11.50 -42.87 22.20
N GLY A 340 12.52 -42.29 21.59
CA GLY A 340 13.31 -41.21 22.17
C GLY A 340 12.59 -39.86 22.09
N GLY A 341 12.93 -38.95 23.00
CA GLY A 341 12.43 -37.57 22.94
C GLY A 341 13.15 -36.74 21.87
N SER A 342 12.44 -35.77 21.29
CA SER A 342 13.04 -34.75 20.41
C SER A 342 13.02 -33.40 21.12
N SER A 343 14.03 -32.57 20.90
CA SER A 343 14.14 -31.27 21.55
C SER A 343 14.82 -30.20 20.70
N PHE A 344 14.41 -28.97 20.95
CA PHE A 344 15.09 -27.74 20.60
C PHE A 344 15.69 -27.16 21.88
N SER A 345 16.92 -27.57 22.17
CA SER A 345 17.60 -27.32 23.44
C SER A 345 16.64 -27.61 24.62
N ASP A 346 16.65 -26.78 25.66
CA ASP A 346 15.71 -26.91 26.78
C ASP A 346 14.43 -26.08 26.60
N LEU A 347 14.27 -25.41 25.45
CA LEU A 347 13.18 -24.46 25.22
C LEU A 347 11.89 -25.13 24.72
N CYS A 348 12.02 -26.24 23.99
CA CYS A 348 10.90 -27.04 23.50
C CYS A 348 11.32 -28.49 23.42
N SER A 349 10.57 -29.39 24.06
CA SER A 349 10.85 -30.83 24.06
C SER A 349 9.56 -31.61 23.94
N ALA A 350 9.59 -32.71 23.20
CA ALA A 350 8.49 -33.65 23.10
C ALA A 350 8.99 -35.07 23.38
N ASN A 351 8.31 -35.75 24.31
CA ASN A 351 8.66 -37.12 24.70
C ASN A 351 8.40 -38.12 23.57
N GLY A 352 9.12 -39.24 23.57
CA GLY A 352 8.78 -40.34 22.69
C GLY A 352 7.48 -41.05 23.09
N GLY A 353 6.86 -41.71 22.12
CA GLY A 353 5.69 -42.56 22.34
C GLY A 353 6.08 -43.81 23.11
N LEU A 354 5.20 -44.30 23.98
CA LEU A 354 5.40 -45.56 24.68
C LEU A 354 5.25 -46.72 23.71
N GLY A 355 6.03 -47.78 23.91
CA GLY A 355 5.82 -49.02 23.20
C GLY A 355 4.56 -49.74 23.66
N ALA A 356 3.99 -50.58 22.80
CA ALA A 356 2.91 -51.47 23.18
C ALA A 356 3.37 -52.48 24.24
N HIS A 357 2.52 -52.79 25.21
CA HIS A 357 2.89 -53.65 26.33
C HIS A 357 1.89 -54.78 26.56
N GLU A 358 2.38 -55.84 27.21
CA GLU A 358 1.57 -56.94 27.72
C GLU A 358 1.28 -56.69 29.20
N ARG A 359 0.00 -56.78 29.60
CA ARG A 359 -0.38 -56.87 31.02
C ARG A 359 -1.07 -58.22 31.23
N TYR A 360 -0.83 -58.81 32.39
CA TYR A 360 -1.53 -59.99 32.88
C TYR A 360 -2.62 -59.56 33.88
N PRO A 361 -3.84 -59.21 33.45
CA PRO A 361 -4.94 -59.03 34.37
C PRO A 361 -5.34 -60.41 34.91
N SER A 362 -5.07 -60.63 36.20
CA SER A 362 -5.51 -61.74 37.05
C SER A 362 -6.08 -62.97 36.30
N GLY A 363 -5.20 -63.87 35.89
CA GLY A 363 -5.49 -65.30 35.70
C GLY A 363 -6.23 -65.75 34.43
N TYR A 364 -6.98 -64.91 33.72
CA TYR A 364 -7.88 -65.42 32.67
C TYR A 364 -7.91 -64.69 31.31
N TYR A 365 -7.31 -63.50 31.13
CA TYR A 365 -7.29 -62.82 29.82
C TYR A 365 -5.93 -62.17 29.51
N HIS A 366 -5.33 -62.46 28.36
CA HIS A 366 -4.10 -61.78 27.90
C HIS A 366 -4.44 -60.58 27.02
N ALA A 367 -4.26 -59.40 27.58
CA ALA A 367 -4.54 -58.16 26.89
C ALA A 367 -3.26 -57.53 26.33
N LYS A 368 -3.19 -57.33 25.01
CA LYS A 368 -2.11 -56.55 24.40
C LYS A 368 -2.56 -55.09 24.28
N TYR A 369 -1.90 -54.23 25.03
CA TYR A 369 -2.22 -52.82 25.16
C TYR A 369 -1.43 -52.01 24.15
N GLY A 370 -2.12 -51.09 23.47
CA GLY A 370 -1.44 -50.12 22.63
C GLY A 370 -0.54 -49.19 23.45
N GLY A 371 0.48 -48.64 22.79
CA GLY A 371 1.34 -47.65 23.41
C GLY A 371 0.67 -46.28 23.50
N LYS A 372 0.79 -45.61 24.65
CA LYS A 372 0.36 -44.20 24.84
C LYS A 372 1.31 -43.26 24.12
N GLY A 373 0.81 -42.12 23.66
CA GLY A 373 1.62 -41.25 22.80
C GLY A 373 0.93 -39.97 22.38
N GLY A 374 1.48 -39.30 21.36
CA GLY A 374 0.78 -38.23 20.66
C GLY A 374 -0.60 -38.71 20.21
N SER A 375 -0.65 -39.81 19.47
CA SER A 375 -1.87 -40.59 19.29
C SER A 375 -1.71 -41.99 19.89
N GLY A 376 -2.80 -42.54 20.42
CA GLY A 376 -2.81 -43.89 20.99
C GLY A 376 -2.64 -44.98 19.94
N GLY A 377 -1.76 -45.95 20.21
CA GLY A 377 -1.64 -47.17 19.42
C GLY A 377 -2.79 -48.15 19.66
N ALA A 378 -3.06 -49.01 18.68
CA ALA A 378 -4.10 -50.01 18.76
C ALA A 378 -3.80 -51.12 19.80
N GLY A 379 -4.84 -51.63 20.45
CA GLY A 379 -4.77 -52.87 21.23
C GLY A 379 -4.96 -54.12 20.37
N GLY A 380 -4.53 -55.28 20.87
CA GLY A 380 -4.51 -56.57 20.14
C GLY A 380 -5.86 -57.18 19.76
N TYR A 381 -6.97 -56.52 20.12
CA TYR A 381 -8.34 -56.92 19.81
C TYR A 381 -8.91 -55.99 18.74
N THR A 382 -8.50 -56.17 17.48
CA THR A 382 -9.12 -55.56 16.29
C THR A 382 -9.25 -54.02 16.27
N ASN A 383 -8.46 -53.28 17.06
CA ASN A 383 -8.56 -51.82 17.12
C ASN A 383 -7.68 -51.15 16.06
N ASP A 384 -8.10 -49.99 15.56
CA ASP A 384 -7.28 -49.14 14.69
C ASP A 384 -6.40 -48.21 15.55
N GLY A 385 -5.20 -47.93 15.04
CA GLY A 385 -4.36 -46.85 15.57
C GLY A 385 -5.07 -45.51 15.39
N SER A 386 -4.92 -44.61 16.35
CA SER A 386 -5.56 -43.29 16.28
C SER A 386 -4.64 -42.24 15.66
N SER A 387 -5.22 -41.08 15.34
CA SER A 387 -4.53 -39.92 14.81
C SER A 387 -4.99 -38.63 15.52
N ASP A 388 -4.24 -37.55 15.30
CA ASP A 388 -4.59 -36.18 15.73
C ASP A 388 -4.79 -36.01 17.24
N GLY A 389 -3.97 -36.69 18.04
CA GLY A 389 -4.03 -36.54 19.49
C GLY A 389 -5.02 -37.49 20.18
N ASN A 390 -5.80 -38.22 19.40
CA ASN A 390 -6.88 -39.04 19.92
C ASN A 390 -6.37 -40.30 20.60
N SER A 391 -7.22 -40.89 21.45
CA SER A 391 -7.00 -42.22 21.99
C SER A 391 -7.41 -43.29 20.98
N ALA A 392 -6.79 -44.46 21.04
CA ALA A 392 -7.16 -45.58 20.18
C ALA A 392 -8.63 -46.00 20.43
N TYR A 393 -9.36 -46.27 19.35
CA TYR A 393 -10.77 -46.66 19.41
C TYR A 393 -10.94 -48.05 20.02
N ILE A 394 -11.99 -48.26 20.83
CA ILE A 394 -12.32 -49.55 21.45
C ILE A 394 -13.55 -50.14 20.73
N TYR A 395 -13.39 -51.23 19.99
CA TYR A 395 -14.54 -51.99 19.49
C TYR A 395 -15.20 -52.80 20.63
N ASN A 396 -16.55 -52.79 20.69
CA ASN A 396 -17.43 -53.60 21.56
C ASN A 396 -17.75 -53.12 23.00
N ASN A 397 -17.62 -51.83 23.33
CA ASN A 397 -18.12 -51.26 24.60
C ASN A 397 -17.74 -52.06 25.86
N ASN A 398 -16.58 -52.72 25.90
CA ASN A 398 -16.09 -53.34 27.13
C ASN A 398 -15.40 -52.25 27.96
N PRO A 399 -15.99 -51.78 29.08
CA PRO A 399 -15.64 -50.51 29.74
C PRO A 399 -14.34 -50.55 30.55
N SER A 400 -13.50 -51.57 30.37
CA SER A 400 -12.20 -51.59 31.02
C SER A 400 -11.27 -50.59 30.32
N SER A 401 -11.19 -49.39 30.90
CA SER A 401 -10.28 -48.28 30.55
C SER A 401 -8.81 -48.66 30.38
N ASP A 402 -8.43 -49.88 30.74
CA ASP A 402 -7.08 -50.37 30.63
C ASP A 402 -6.64 -50.59 29.19
N TYR A 403 -7.54 -50.94 28.25
CA TYR A 403 -7.21 -51.47 26.91
C TYR A 403 -6.93 -50.43 25.82
N SER A 404 -7.36 -49.18 26.02
CA SER A 404 -7.13 -48.09 25.08
C SER A 404 -5.85 -47.34 25.40
N ALA A 405 -4.98 -47.22 24.41
CA ALA A 405 -3.88 -46.30 24.52
C ALA A 405 -4.39 -44.86 24.45
N THR A 406 -4.05 -44.07 25.45
CA THR A 406 -4.39 -42.64 25.49
C THR A 406 -3.48 -41.87 24.55
N GLY A 407 -4.09 -41.08 23.67
CA GLY A 407 -3.41 -39.99 22.98
C GLY A 407 -3.19 -38.81 23.92
N GLN A 408 -2.44 -37.81 23.46
CA GLN A 408 -2.13 -36.62 24.25
C GLN A 408 -3.34 -35.67 24.42
N GLY A 409 -4.46 -35.94 23.77
CA GLY A 409 -5.71 -35.17 23.89
C GLY A 409 -5.68 -33.79 23.21
N SER A 410 -4.62 -33.49 22.46
CA SER A 410 -4.46 -32.27 21.68
C SER A 410 -3.94 -32.63 20.29
N ASN A 411 -4.33 -31.85 19.28
CA ASN A 411 -3.95 -32.10 17.89
C ASN A 411 -2.42 -32.23 17.73
N THR A 412 -2.01 -33.03 16.75
CA THR A 412 -0.59 -33.33 16.48
C THR A 412 -0.11 -32.67 15.19
N ARG A 413 -0.81 -31.63 14.75
CA ARG A 413 -0.45 -30.83 13.56
C ARG A 413 0.67 -29.87 13.89
N ALA A 414 1.54 -29.64 12.92
CA ALA A 414 2.62 -28.67 13.09
C ALA A 414 2.06 -27.31 13.49
N PHE A 415 2.57 -26.79 14.61
CA PHE A 415 2.14 -25.52 15.22
C PHE A 415 0.65 -25.45 15.59
N SER A 416 -0.09 -26.57 15.62
CA SER A 416 -1.53 -26.61 15.88
C SER A 416 -2.37 -25.77 14.91
N GLU A 417 -1.91 -25.66 13.65
CA GLU A 417 -2.67 -25.02 12.58
C GLU A 417 -3.93 -25.84 12.25
N SER A 418 -4.98 -25.16 11.77
CA SER A 418 -6.28 -25.79 11.44
C SER A 418 -6.23 -26.73 10.22
N SER A 419 -5.13 -26.71 9.47
CA SER A 419 -4.89 -27.54 8.29
C SER A 419 -3.38 -27.79 8.12
N GLY A 420 -3.01 -28.78 7.30
CA GLY A 420 -1.61 -29.14 7.04
C GLY A 420 -1.23 -30.53 7.56
N THR A 421 0.06 -30.84 7.52
CA THR A 421 0.59 -32.18 7.82
C THR A 421 0.31 -32.60 9.26
N LEU A 422 -0.21 -33.83 9.40
CA LEU A 422 -0.42 -34.48 10.68
C LEU A 422 0.79 -35.36 11.04
N TYR A 423 1.20 -35.30 12.30
CA TYR A 423 2.30 -36.11 12.83
C TYR A 423 1.79 -37.07 13.91
N SER A 424 2.63 -38.01 14.32
CA SER A 424 2.43 -38.82 15.53
C SER A 424 1.19 -39.72 15.54
N GLY A 425 0.87 -40.37 14.42
CA GLY A 425 -0.15 -41.41 14.37
C GLY A 425 0.24 -42.65 15.20
N GLY A 426 -0.75 -43.28 15.82
CA GLY A 426 -0.57 -44.54 16.55
C GLY A 426 -0.40 -45.72 15.62
N GLY A 427 0.35 -46.74 16.05
CA GLY A 427 0.51 -47.98 15.28
C GLY A 427 -0.74 -48.85 15.31
N GLY A 428 -0.98 -49.59 14.23
CA GLY A 428 -2.09 -50.55 14.12
C GLY A 428 -1.83 -51.87 14.84
N THR A 429 -2.90 -52.67 15.04
CA THR A 429 -2.80 -54.02 15.63
C THR A 429 -2.42 -55.05 14.58
N GLY A 430 -1.65 -56.06 14.98
CA GLY A 430 -1.45 -57.26 14.15
C GLY A 430 -2.69 -58.17 14.12
N ALA A 431 -2.88 -58.91 13.03
CA ALA A 431 -3.96 -59.91 12.89
C ALA A 431 -3.78 -61.11 13.83
N ALA A 432 -4.91 -61.72 14.23
CA ALA A 432 -4.93 -63.03 14.89
C ALA A 432 -6.07 -63.88 14.35
N TRP A 433 -5.79 -65.11 13.91
CA TRP A 433 -6.82 -65.97 13.31
C TRP A 433 -6.78 -67.39 13.88
N ASN A 434 -7.93 -67.87 14.36
CA ASN A 434 -8.08 -69.19 14.96
C ASN A 434 -9.10 -70.03 14.15
N GLN A 435 -8.59 -70.89 13.26
CA GLN A 435 -9.44 -71.77 12.47
C GLN A 435 -10.19 -72.84 13.29
N VAL A 436 -9.74 -73.15 14.52
CA VAL A 436 -10.39 -74.17 15.38
C VAL A 436 -11.73 -73.67 15.91
N LYS A 437 -11.85 -72.37 16.19
CA LYS A 437 -13.09 -71.73 16.65
C LYS A 437 -13.91 -71.10 15.52
N GLY A 438 -13.37 -71.06 14.30
CA GLY A 438 -13.96 -70.25 13.21
C GLY A 438 -13.94 -68.75 13.51
N GLU A 439 -13.08 -68.31 14.43
CA GLU A 439 -12.99 -66.93 14.91
C GLU A 439 -11.78 -66.23 14.28
N GLY A 440 -12.05 -65.20 13.48
CA GLY A 440 -11.05 -64.35 12.86
C GLY A 440 -11.00 -62.96 13.50
N ARG A 441 -9.80 -62.47 13.82
CA ARG A 441 -9.57 -61.09 14.25
C ARG A 441 -8.69 -60.39 13.22
N ASN A 442 -9.24 -59.34 12.62
CA ASN A 442 -8.58 -58.59 11.56
C ASN A 442 -7.44 -57.72 12.12
N SER A 443 -6.40 -57.52 11.31
CA SER A 443 -5.42 -56.44 11.50
C SER A 443 -6.14 -55.09 11.48
N GLY A 444 -5.66 -54.15 12.29
CA GLY A 444 -6.15 -52.77 12.28
C GLY A 444 -5.22 -51.86 11.50
N TYR A 445 -5.77 -50.79 10.94
CA TYR A 445 -5.00 -49.75 10.26
C TYR A 445 -4.17 -48.97 11.29
N GLY A 446 -3.01 -48.47 10.87
CA GLY A 446 -2.26 -47.47 11.63
C GLY A 446 -2.84 -46.08 11.39
N GLY A 447 -2.65 -45.17 12.34
CA GLY A 447 -2.87 -43.74 12.13
C GLY A 447 -1.82 -43.13 11.18
N ASP A 448 -1.94 -41.85 10.86
CA ASP A 448 -1.04 -41.17 9.91
C ASP A 448 0.44 -41.29 10.30
N GLY A 449 1.24 -41.93 9.42
CA GLY A 449 2.65 -42.24 9.65
C GLY A 449 2.91 -43.46 10.56
N GLY A 450 1.87 -44.04 11.16
CA GLY A 450 1.92 -45.28 11.92
C GLY A 450 2.02 -46.53 11.04
N GLY A 451 2.65 -47.58 11.54
CA GLY A 451 2.70 -48.86 10.86
C GLY A 451 1.32 -49.51 10.78
N ALA A 452 0.96 -50.07 9.62
CA ALA A 452 -0.29 -50.80 9.41
C ALA A 452 0.01 -52.18 8.80
N THR A 453 -0.43 -53.26 9.44
CA THR A 453 -0.43 -54.59 8.82
C THR A 453 -1.66 -54.74 7.93
N THR A 454 -1.48 -55.18 6.69
CA THR A 454 -2.57 -55.28 5.70
C THR A 454 -3.71 -56.18 6.19
N PRO A 455 -4.99 -55.75 6.09
CA PRO A 455 -6.12 -56.63 6.39
C PRO A 455 -6.12 -57.86 5.49
N GLY A 456 -6.30 -59.05 6.08
CA GLY A 456 -6.41 -60.32 5.34
C GLY A 456 -5.10 -61.09 5.14
N ASN A 457 -3.93 -60.52 5.46
CA ASN A 457 -2.68 -61.28 5.43
C ASN A 457 -2.50 -62.03 6.75
N ILE A 458 -3.13 -63.18 6.83
CA ILE A 458 -3.30 -63.96 8.06
C ILE A 458 -2.01 -64.70 8.46
N VAL A 459 -0.95 -64.70 7.65
CA VAL A 459 0.26 -65.51 7.87
C VAL A 459 1.38 -64.73 8.59
N ASP A 460 2.00 -65.37 9.60
CA ASP A 460 3.16 -64.98 10.45
C ASP A 460 4.03 -63.82 9.90
N SER A 461 3.54 -62.58 10.04
CA SER A 461 4.17 -61.38 9.48
C SER A 461 4.64 -60.46 10.61
N PRO A 462 5.90 -59.97 10.56
CA PRO A 462 6.36 -58.92 11.44
C PRO A 462 5.48 -57.67 11.34
N GLY A 463 5.38 -56.93 12.43
CA GLY A 463 4.74 -55.62 12.41
C GLY A 463 5.47 -54.66 11.46
N VAL A 464 4.70 -53.78 10.85
CA VAL A 464 5.17 -52.76 9.92
C VAL A 464 5.77 -51.60 10.71
N ASN A 465 6.97 -51.17 10.28
CA ASN A 465 7.62 -50.00 10.85
C ASN A 465 6.82 -48.74 10.50
N ALA A 466 6.76 -47.79 11.42
CA ALA A 466 6.23 -46.47 11.14
C ALA A 466 7.18 -45.67 10.23
N ALA A 467 6.62 -44.66 9.56
CA ALA A 467 7.38 -43.76 8.69
C ALA A 467 8.36 -42.91 9.50
N ASN A 468 9.62 -42.85 9.07
CA ASN A 468 10.60 -41.96 9.69
C ASN A 468 10.16 -40.49 9.61
N ASN A 469 10.59 -39.69 10.58
CA ASN A 469 10.33 -38.25 10.70
C ASN A 469 8.86 -37.88 10.87
N THR A 470 8.05 -38.83 11.30
CA THR A 470 6.63 -38.61 11.60
C THR A 470 6.32 -38.74 13.08
N GLY A 471 7.20 -39.37 13.86
CA GLY A 471 6.89 -39.85 15.21
C GLY A 471 5.83 -40.97 15.23
N GLY A 472 5.52 -41.62 14.11
CA GLY A 472 4.48 -42.66 14.07
C GLY A 472 4.81 -43.89 14.92
N GLY A 473 3.80 -44.53 15.49
CA GLY A 473 3.95 -45.79 16.25
C GLY A 473 4.07 -47.01 15.34
N GLY A 474 4.94 -47.96 15.71
CA GLY A 474 5.09 -49.22 14.97
C GLY A 474 3.90 -50.17 15.18
N SER A 475 3.53 -50.97 14.19
CA SER A 475 2.40 -51.90 14.32
C SER A 475 2.74 -53.12 15.17
N GLY A 476 1.73 -53.81 15.68
CA GLY A 476 1.94 -55.13 16.29
C GLY A 476 2.19 -56.25 15.27
N GLY A 477 2.78 -57.35 15.73
CA GLY A 477 2.98 -58.57 14.92
C GLY A 477 1.72 -59.44 14.82
N SER A 478 1.55 -60.19 13.73
CA SER A 478 0.42 -61.12 13.50
C SER A 478 0.66 -62.57 13.99
N ILE A 479 -0.40 -63.39 14.08
CA ILE A 479 -0.31 -64.82 14.40
C ILE A 479 -1.44 -65.65 13.76
N TYR A 480 -1.13 -66.89 13.34
CA TYR A 480 -2.06 -67.82 12.70
C TYR A 480 -2.13 -69.20 13.35
N VAL A 481 -3.35 -69.73 13.51
CA VAL A 481 -3.61 -71.10 14.00
C VAL A 481 -4.59 -71.84 13.08
N ASP A 482 -4.21 -73.07 12.71
CA ASP A 482 -4.98 -73.93 11.80
C ASP A 482 -6.08 -74.76 12.49
N ARG A 483 -6.92 -75.43 11.68
CA ARG A 483 -8.05 -76.24 12.14
C ARG A 483 -7.66 -77.40 13.07
N HIS A 484 -6.40 -77.81 13.10
CA HIS A 484 -5.88 -78.87 13.98
C HIS A 484 -5.28 -78.31 15.27
N GLY A 485 -5.38 -77.00 15.51
CA GLY A 485 -4.78 -76.32 16.66
C GLY A 485 -3.26 -76.16 16.54
N ARG A 486 -2.69 -76.36 15.34
CA ARG A 486 -1.27 -76.14 15.07
C ARG A 486 -1.05 -74.67 14.76
N VAL A 487 -0.11 -74.07 15.46
CA VAL A 487 0.38 -72.72 15.14
C VAL A 487 1.31 -72.86 13.95
N TYR A 488 0.99 -72.18 12.85
CA TYR A 488 1.93 -72.07 11.74
C TYR A 488 2.80 -70.85 11.99
N GLY A 489 4.04 -71.10 12.38
CA GLY A 489 5.01 -70.07 12.75
C GLY A 489 5.21 -69.92 14.25
N SER A 490 6.05 -68.98 14.64
CA SER A 490 6.31 -68.61 16.04
C SER A 490 5.87 -67.14 16.24
N SER A 491 5.63 -66.66 17.46
CA SER A 491 5.27 -65.25 17.77
C SER A 491 6.02 -64.22 16.92
N SER A 492 5.36 -63.46 16.03
CA SER A 492 6.01 -62.47 15.17
C SER A 492 6.40 -61.20 15.94
N SER A 493 7.50 -60.57 15.53
CA SER A 493 8.00 -59.32 16.15
C SER A 493 7.10 -58.13 15.84
N GLY A 494 7.08 -57.14 16.74
CA GLY A 494 6.45 -55.86 16.47
C GLY A 494 7.25 -54.99 15.50
N GLY A 495 6.60 -54.03 14.86
CA GLY A 495 7.23 -53.01 14.05
C GLY A 495 7.87 -51.92 14.91
N SER A 496 8.94 -51.30 14.42
CA SER A 496 9.59 -50.17 15.09
C SER A 496 8.80 -48.88 14.86
N GLY A 497 8.84 -47.97 15.84
CA GLY A 497 8.33 -46.62 15.68
C GLY A 497 9.18 -45.80 14.71
N GLY A 498 8.61 -44.72 14.18
CA GLY A 498 9.30 -43.75 13.34
C GLY A 498 10.09 -42.75 14.18
N SER A 499 11.20 -42.24 13.65
CA SER A 499 11.92 -41.12 14.28
C SER A 499 11.04 -39.87 14.43
N GLY A 500 11.39 -39.06 15.41
CA GLY A 500 10.80 -37.74 15.61
C GLY A 500 11.23 -36.72 14.55
N ILE A 501 10.77 -35.48 14.73
CA ILE A 501 11.11 -34.35 13.87
C ILE A 501 11.07 -33.05 14.68
N VAL A 502 11.90 -32.07 14.32
CA VAL A 502 11.80 -30.71 14.85
C VAL A 502 11.66 -29.73 13.71
N ILE A 503 10.65 -28.88 13.76
CA ILE A 503 10.38 -27.84 12.76
C ILE A 503 10.53 -26.49 13.44
N VAL A 504 11.37 -25.63 12.88
CA VAL A 504 11.59 -24.25 13.35
C VAL A 504 11.12 -23.31 12.24
N ARG A 505 10.29 -22.32 12.57
CA ARG A 505 9.88 -21.28 11.62
C ARG A 505 10.05 -19.89 12.23
N TRP A 506 10.22 -18.88 11.38
CA TRP A 506 10.38 -17.48 11.79
C TRP A 506 9.68 -16.55 10.80
N GLY A 507 9.25 -15.38 11.29
CA GLY A 507 8.53 -14.40 10.48
C GLY A 507 7.11 -14.83 10.07
N TYR A 508 6.43 -15.62 10.91
CA TYR A 508 5.05 -16.08 10.75
C TYR A 508 4.12 -15.43 11.75
#